data_AF-A0A2K8NYJ0-F1
#
_entry.id   AF-A0A2K8NYJ0-F1
#
_cell.length_a   1.000
_cell.length_b   1.000
_cell.length_c   1.000
_cell.angle_alpha   90.00
_cell.angle_beta   90.00
_cell.angle_gamma   90.00
#
_symmetry.space_group_name_H-M   'P 1'
#
loop_
_entity.id
_entity.type
_entity.pdbx_description
1 polymer ?
#
loop_
_entity_poly.entity_id
_entity_poly.type
_entity_poly.pdbx_seq_one_letter_code
_entity_poly.pdbx_strand_id
1 'polypeptide(L)'
;MARVKFGKVTRARRKRWIKRAKGYYGLKKSSYKKAHEQVVRSMAYAFVGRKQKKRDFRQLWIVRINAAVRPFGLSYSKFMNGLKLSGIEINRKMLSELAISQPSEFEKIVNAVQKALNSPITKSTAKPLVAPVKKEVEVKAEAPKKNIKETTKEIIKDEVDSHDFLKAMEAKYAANLEEEAKHEAAEKAKHEAALAAAKDEAEKVAIKAAQEAKKAEKAAKLAAMSTEERAKLDGSDSITEARSELQKHANKIRSLAPKENKKVAEANLRDMTKKELIKYMKDIRDLLKK
;
A
#
# COMPACT_ATOMS: atom_id res chain seq x y z
N MET A 1 51.40 -27.63 -49.69
CA MET A 1 50.81 -26.92 -48.53
C MET A 1 50.97 -27.75 -47.26
N ALA A 2 51.39 -27.17 -46.14
CA ALA A 2 51.64 -27.93 -44.90
C ALA A 2 50.33 -28.34 -44.19
N ARG A 3 50.21 -29.60 -43.76
CA ARG A 3 49.03 -30.11 -43.04
C ARG A 3 49.16 -29.88 -41.53
N VAL A 4 48.28 -29.07 -40.95
CA VAL A 4 48.22 -28.82 -39.50
C VAL A 4 47.20 -29.75 -38.81
N LYS A 5 47.58 -30.37 -37.69
CA LYS A 5 46.69 -31.24 -36.87
C LYS A 5 45.99 -30.45 -35.74
N PHE A 6 44.65 -30.46 -35.69
CA PHE A 6 43.85 -29.63 -34.76
C PHE A 6 43.45 -30.28 -33.41
N GLY A 7 44.00 -31.46 -33.07
CA GLY A 7 43.54 -32.24 -31.90
C GLY A 7 43.63 -31.49 -30.55
N LYS A 8 44.78 -30.87 -30.27
CA LYS A 8 45.02 -30.12 -29.02
C LYS A 8 44.08 -28.90 -28.90
N VAL A 9 43.94 -28.12 -29.98
CA VAL A 9 43.08 -26.93 -30.04
C VAL A 9 41.61 -27.30 -29.83
N THR A 10 41.15 -28.38 -30.48
CA THR A 10 39.77 -28.86 -30.35
C THR A 10 39.46 -29.31 -28.93
N ARG A 11 40.38 -30.05 -28.27
CA ARG A 11 40.24 -30.48 -26.88
C ARG A 11 40.17 -29.28 -25.92
N ALA A 12 41.01 -28.28 -26.12
CA ALA A 12 41.00 -27.05 -25.32
C ALA A 12 39.67 -26.28 -25.47
N ARG A 13 39.15 -26.13 -26.70
CA ARG A 13 37.84 -25.52 -26.95
C ARG A 13 36.72 -26.26 -26.22
N ARG A 14 36.67 -27.60 -26.33
CA ARG A 14 35.64 -28.42 -25.65
C ARG A 14 35.70 -28.28 -24.13
N LYS A 15 36.90 -28.36 -23.54
CA LYS A 15 37.12 -28.17 -22.09
C LYS A 15 36.65 -26.80 -21.61
N ARG A 16 36.88 -25.72 -22.38
CA ARG A 16 36.44 -24.36 -22.05
C ARG A 16 34.91 -24.27 -21.89
N TRP A 17 34.16 -24.87 -22.81
CA TRP A 17 32.69 -24.85 -22.77
C TRP A 17 32.13 -25.73 -21.66
N ILE A 18 32.68 -26.93 -21.48
CA ILE A 18 32.29 -27.83 -20.38
C ILE A 18 32.58 -27.18 -19.01
N LYS A 19 33.70 -26.46 -18.86
CA LYS A 19 34.02 -25.71 -17.63
C LYS A 19 32.95 -24.66 -17.30
N ARG A 20 32.38 -23.98 -18.31
CA ARG A 20 31.28 -23.01 -18.12
C ARG A 20 29.92 -23.65 -17.86
N ALA A 21 29.75 -24.90 -18.28
CA ALA A 21 28.52 -25.67 -18.11
C ALA A 21 28.44 -26.45 -16.79
N LYS A 22 29.45 -26.30 -15.92
CA LYS A 22 29.44 -26.91 -14.58
C LYS A 22 28.19 -26.49 -13.82
N GLY A 23 27.55 -27.44 -13.13
CA GLY A 23 26.31 -27.23 -12.40
C GLY A 23 25.04 -27.43 -13.22
N TYR A 24 25.11 -27.55 -14.55
CA TYR A 24 23.93 -27.90 -15.35
C TYR A 24 23.50 -29.36 -15.16
N TYR A 25 22.21 -29.60 -15.33
CA TYR A 25 21.60 -30.91 -15.15
C TYR A 25 21.84 -31.86 -16.34
N GLY A 26 22.01 -33.16 -16.05
CA GLY A 26 22.10 -34.23 -17.04
C GLY A 26 23.24 -34.07 -18.05
N LEU A 27 22.94 -34.29 -19.34
CA LEU A 27 23.92 -34.24 -20.43
C LEU A 27 24.47 -32.82 -20.69
N LYS A 28 23.81 -31.77 -20.19
CA LYS A 28 24.21 -30.38 -20.42
C LYS A 28 25.50 -30.00 -19.71
N LYS A 29 25.95 -30.76 -18.70
CA LYS A 29 27.27 -30.60 -18.04
C LYS A 29 28.39 -31.46 -18.65
N SER A 30 28.06 -32.52 -19.39
CA SER A 30 29.04 -33.52 -19.85
C SER A 30 29.25 -33.51 -21.37
N SER A 31 28.17 -33.48 -22.16
CA SER A 31 28.25 -33.51 -23.62
C SER A 31 28.58 -32.14 -24.19
N TYR A 32 29.65 -32.01 -24.99
CA TYR A 32 30.07 -30.74 -25.59
C TYR A 32 28.97 -30.05 -26.38
N LYS A 33 28.24 -30.79 -27.23
CA LYS A 33 27.19 -30.23 -28.09
C LYS A 33 26.07 -29.60 -27.26
N LYS A 34 25.56 -30.37 -26.29
CA LYS A 34 24.50 -29.91 -25.38
C LYS A 34 24.96 -28.82 -24.42
N ALA A 35 26.19 -28.92 -23.91
CA ALA A 35 26.79 -27.89 -23.07
C ALA A 35 26.92 -26.56 -23.83
N HIS A 36 27.41 -26.59 -25.07
CA HIS A 36 27.54 -25.39 -25.90
C HIS A 36 26.20 -24.70 -26.14
N GLU A 37 25.20 -25.47 -26.63
CA GLU A 37 23.83 -24.98 -26.84
C GLU A 37 23.25 -24.33 -25.57
N GLN A 38 23.39 -25.01 -24.42
CA GLN A 38 22.88 -24.50 -23.15
C GLN A 38 23.62 -23.25 -22.67
N VAL A 39 24.95 -23.22 -22.72
CA VAL A 39 25.74 -22.06 -22.26
C VAL A 39 25.40 -20.83 -23.07
N VAL A 40 25.29 -20.95 -24.40
CA VAL A 40 24.91 -19.82 -25.28
C VAL A 40 23.52 -19.30 -24.91
N ARG A 41 22.54 -20.18 -24.70
CA ARG A 41 21.20 -19.79 -24.25
C ARG A 41 21.22 -19.12 -22.87
N SER A 42 21.96 -19.67 -21.92
CA SER A 42 22.12 -19.08 -20.59
C SER A 42 22.80 -17.70 -20.64
N MET A 43 23.75 -17.47 -21.56
CA MET A 43 24.37 -16.16 -21.75
C MET A 43 23.37 -15.12 -22.28
N ALA A 44 22.52 -15.51 -23.24
CA ALA A 44 21.45 -14.66 -23.73
C ALA A 44 20.46 -14.31 -22.59
N TYR A 45 20.06 -15.29 -21.78
CA TYR A 45 19.21 -15.05 -20.62
C TYR A 45 19.90 -14.20 -19.55
N ALA A 46 21.19 -14.38 -19.29
CA ALA A 46 21.92 -13.54 -18.36
C ALA A 46 21.94 -12.07 -18.81
N PHE A 47 22.06 -11.80 -20.12
CA PHE A 47 21.98 -10.46 -20.67
C PHE A 47 20.59 -9.83 -20.46
N VAL A 48 19.53 -10.57 -20.79
CA VAL A 48 18.15 -10.12 -20.57
C VAL A 48 17.87 -9.93 -19.07
N GLY A 49 18.28 -10.89 -18.25
CA GLY A 49 18.14 -10.89 -16.80
C GLY A 49 18.81 -9.71 -16.12
N ARG A 50 19.97 -9.24 -16.59
CA ARG A 50 20.59 -8.00 -16.07
C ARG A 50 19.72 -6.76 -16.31
N LYS A 51 18.99 -6.72 -17.42
CA LYS A 51 18.03 -5.63 -17.72
C LYS A 51 16.75 -5.78 -16.90
N GLN A 52 16.23 -7.01 -16.79
CA GLN A 52 15.03 -7.32 -16.00
C GLN A 52 15.23 -7.06 -14.50
N LYS A 53 16.38 -7.45 -13.92
CA LYS A 53 16.73 -7.22 -12.52
C LYS A 53 16.44 -5.78 -12.07
N LYS A 54 16.78 -4.77 -12.90
CA LYS A 54 16.52 -3.36 -12.60
C LYS A 54 15.01 -3.05 -12.49
N ARG A 55 14.18 -3.69 -13.30
CA ARG A 55 12.70 -3.57 -13.27
C ARG A 55 12.13 -4.33 -12.09
N ASP A 56 12.61 -5.54 -11.83
CA ASP A 56 12.14 -6.39 -10.73
C ASP A 56 12.38 -5.73 -9.37
N PHE A 57 13.58 -5.16 -9.16
CA PHE A 57 13.86 -4.39 -7.95
C PHE A 57 13.00 -3.13 -7.84
N ARG A 58 12.78 -2.43 -8.94
CA ARG A 58 11.90 -1.25 -8.93
C ARG A 58 10.46 -1.63 -8.59
N GLN A 59 9.96 -2.74 -9.12
CA GLN A 59 8.63 -3.27 -8.80
C GLN A 59 8.56 -3.64 -7.31
N LEU A 60 9.58 -4.31 -6.78
CA LEU A 60 9.66 -4.64 -5.35
C LEU A 60 9.63 -3.39 -4.47
N TRP A 61 10.41 -2.36 -4.79
CA TRP A 61 10.41 -1.09 -4.04
C TRP A 61 9.04 -0.41 -4.09
N ILE A 62 8.37 -0.41 -5.24
CA ILE A 62 7.01 0.14 -5.37
C ILE A 62 6.04 -0.62 -4.48
N VAL A 63 6.09 -1.95 -4.47
CA VAL A 63 5.22 -2.78 -3.62
C VAL A 63 5.46 -2.49 -2.14
N ARG A 64 6.73 -2.41 -1.73
CA ARG A 64 7.11 -2.08 -0.34
C ARG A 64 6.64 -0.68 0.08
N ILE A 65 6.90 0.34 -0.74
CA ILE A 65 6.46 1.72 -0.47
C ILE A 65 4.93 1.78 -0.44
N ASN A 66 4.25 1.11 -1.38
CA ASN A 66 2.78 1.07 -1.38
C ASN A 66 2.27 0.45 -0.07
N ALA A 67 2.83 -0.67 0.40
CA ALA A 67 2.45 -1.25 1.68
C ALA A 67 2.69 -0.29 2.86
N ALA A 68 3.85 0.39 2.91
CA ALA A 68 4.19 1.32 3.97
C ALA A 68 3.30 2.57 4.02
N VAL A 69 2.80 3.04 2.87
CA VAL A 69 2.03 4.29 2.77
C VAL A 69 0.52 4.05 3.02
N ARG A 70 0.04 2.81 2.89
CA ARG A 70 -1.39 2.46 3.02
C ARG A 70 -1.98 2.71 4.41
N PRO A 71 -1.28 2.42 5.53
CA PRO A 71 -1.76 2.76 6.87
C PRO A 71 -2.09 4.26 7.04
N PHE A 72 -1.38 5.12 6.32
CA PHE A 72 -1.59 6.58 6.34
C PHE A 72 -2.71 7.05 5.38
N GLY A 73 -3.51 6.13 4.83
CA GLY A 73 -4.62 6.45 3.92
C GLY A 73 -4.21 6.94 2.53
N LEU A 74 -2.93 6.88 2.18
CA LEU A 74 -2.40 7.34 0.90
C LEU A 74 -2.18 6.16 -0.06
N SER A 75 -2.33 6.44 -1.36
CA SER A 75 -1.93 5.49 -2.41
C SER A 75 -0.53 5.83 -2.92
N TYR A 76 0.20 4.83 -3.42
CA TYR A 76 1.53 5.04 -4.00
C TYR A 76 1.58 6.20 -5.01
N SER A 77 0.61 6.28 -5.92
CA SER A 77 0.56 7.33 -6.95
C SER A 77 0.39 8.73 -6.33
N LYS A 78 -0.48 8.87 -5.32
CA LYS A 78 -0.67 10.14 -4.61
C LYS A 78 0.58 10.53 -3.83
N PHE A 79 1.22 9.57 -3.16
CA PHE A 79 2.47 9.79 -2.43
C PHE A 79 3.61 10.25 -3.35
N MET A 80 3.81 9.59 -4.50
CA MET A 80 4.83 10.01 -5.47
C MET A 80 4.53 11.38 -6.09
N ASN A 81 3.25 11.74 -6.25
CA ASN A 81 2.89 13.09 -6.67
C ASN A 81 3.24 14.12 -5.59
N GLY A 82 2.86 13.85 -4.35
CA GLY A 82 3.13 14.74 -3.24
C GLY A 82 4.62 14.91 -2.94
N LEU A 83 5.45 13.87 -3.11
CA LEU A 83 6.91 13.99 -3.03
C LEU A 83 7.49 14.98 -4.05
N LYS A 84 6.92 15.03 -5.27
CA LYS A 84 7.33 16.00 -6.29
C LYS A 84 6.88 17.41 -5.93
N LEU A 85 5.66 17.56 -5.42
CA LEU A 85 5.12 18.85 -4.97
C LEU A 85 5.90 19.42 -3.79
N SER A 86 6.39 18.58 -2.89
CA SER A 86 7.22 18.98 -1.75
C SER A 86 8.71 19.18 -2.10
N GLY A 87 9.13 18.96 -3.35
CA GLY A 87 10.52 19.09 -3.78
C GLY A 87 11.48 18.02 -3.20
N ILE A 88 10.95 16.90 -2.72
CA ILE A 88 11.75 15.83 -2.10
C ILE A 88 12.21 14.84 -3.18
N GLU A 89 13.45 14.98 -3.64
CA GLU A 89 14.04 14.12 -4.68
C GLU A 89 14.72 12.87 -4.11
N ILE A 90 13.93 11.94 -3.55
CA ILE A 90 14.45 10.67 -3.03
C ILE A 90 14.17 9.50 -4.00
N ASN A 91 15.20 8.70 -4.26
CA ASN A 91 15.08 7.48 -5.04
C ASN A 91 14.23 6.41 -4.34
N ARG A 92 13.45 5.65 -5.13
CA ARG A 92 12.58 4.56 -4.62
C ARG A 92 13.34 3.49 -3.83
N LYS A 93 14.59 3.22 -4.18
CA LYS A 93 15.45 2.30 -3.43
C LYS A 93 15.61 2.78 -1.98
N MET A 94 15.96 4.07 -1.81
CA MET A 94 16.17 4.66 -0.50
C MET A 94 14.86 4.80 0.26
N LEU A 95 13.77 5.24 -0.38
CA LEU A 95 12.44 5.29 0.24
C LEU A 95 11.98 3.92 0.75
N SER A 96 12.20 2.86 -0.04
CA SER A 96 11.85 1.51 0.38
C SER A 96 12.73 1.00 1.52
N GLU A 97 13.98 1.43 1.60
CA GLU A 97 14.89 1.04 2.68
C GLU A 97 14.56 1.79 3.96
N LEU A 98 14.27 3.09 3.86
CA LEU A 98 13.87 3.95 4.97
C LEU A 98 12.55 3.46 5.58
N ALA A 99 11.59 3.07 4.74
CA ALA A 99 10.33 2.47 5.20
C ALA A 99 10.50 1.17 6.00
N ILE A 100 11.60 0.41 5.78
CA ILE A 100 11.87 -0.85 6.50
C ILE A 100 12.74 -0.61 7.73
N SER A 101 13.82 0.16 7.57
CA SER A 101 14.83 0.36 8.60
C SER A 101 14.41 1.36 9.67
N GLN A 102 13.72 2.44 9.27
CA GLN A 102 13.40 3.58 10.14
C GLN A 102 11.98 4.09 9.86
N PRO A 103 10.94 3.40 10.37
CA PRO A 103 9.54 3.76 10.10
C PRO A 103 9.17 5.15 10.64
N SER A 104 9.75 5.56 11.78
CA SER A 104 9.50 6.89 12.39
C SER A 104 9.99 8.05 11.52
N GLU A 105 11.09 7.88 10.79
CA GLU A 105 11.55 8.88 9.82
C GLU A 105 10.68 8.89 8.56
N PHE A 106 10.22 7.72 8.13
CA PHE A 106 9.34 7.59 6.97
C PHE A 106 8.00 8.31 7.22
N GLU A 107 7.48 8.24 8.43
CA GLU A 107 6.28 8.98 8.87
C GLU A 107 6.42 10.48 8.70
N LYS A 108 7.58 11.06 9.06
CA LYS A 108 7.84 12.50 8.87
C LYS A 108 7.75 12.90 7.40
N ILE A 109 8.26 12.06 6.50
CA ILE A 109 8.18 12.26 5.05
C ILE A 109 6.72 12.18 4.58
N VAL A 110 5.97 11.17 5.04
CA VAL A 110 4.56 11.00 4.69
C VAL A 110 3.73 12.22 5.15
N ASN A 111 3.98 12.71 6.36
CA ASN A 111 3.31 13.91 6.90
C ASN A 111 3.64 15.16 6.08
N ALA A 112 4.91 15.36 5.70
CA ALA A 112 5.31 16.46 4.83
C ALA A 112 4.61 16.38 3.45
N VAL A 113 4.51 15.18 2.90
CA VAL A 113 3.79 14.90 1.65
C VAL A 113 2.30 15.19 1.76
N GLN A 114 1.65 14.82 2.86
CA GLN A 114 0.23 15.07 3.07
C GLN A 114 -0.08 16.57 3.17
N LYS A 115 0.79 17.34 3.83
CA LYS A 115 0.71 18.82 3.87
C LYS A 115 0.82 19.43 2.47
N ALA A 116 1.75 18.94 1.64
CA ALA A 116 1.93 19.40 0.27
C ALA A 116 0.73 19.08 -0.63
N LEU A 117 0.10 17.91 -0.44
CA LEU A 117 -1.10 17.51 -1.21
C LEU A 117 -2.35 18.34 -0.86
N ASN A 118 -2.46 18.79 0.38
CA ASN A 118 -3.60 19.58 0.85
C ASN A 118 -3.48 21.08 0.56
N SER A 119 -2.31 21.55 0.12
CA SER A 119 -2.13 22.96 -0.26
C SER A 119 -2.84 23.24 -1.60
N PRO A 120 -3.66 24.31 -1.69
CA PRO A 120 -4.39 24.63 -2.91
C PRO A 120 -3.41 24.91 -4.05
N ILE A 121 -3.64 24.24 -5.18
CA ILE A 121 -2.82 24.30 -6.39
C ILE A 121 -2.90 25.73 -6.96
N THR A 122 -1.93 26.59 -6.62
CA THR A 122 -1.60 27.70 -7.50
C THR A 122 -0.85 27.12 -8.69
N LYS A 123 -1.44 27.20 -9.89
CA LYS A 123 -0.79 26.79 -11.13
C LYS A 123 0.42 27.72 -11.35
N SER A 124 1.57 27.41 -10.79
CA SER A 124 2.80 28.16 -11.04
C SER A 124 3.54 27.57 -12.24
N THR A 125 3.77 28.46 -13.20
CA THR A 125 4.55 28.27 -14.41
C THR A 125 6.00 27.90 -14.07
N ALA A 126 6.54 26.96 -14.83
CA ALA A 126 7.90 26.46 -14.68
C ALA A 126 8.94 27.58 -14.81
N LYS A 127 9.84 27.69 -13.82
CA LYS A 127 11.17 28.29 -14.01
C LYS A 127 12.19 27.47 -13.22
N PRO A 128 13.24 26.90 -13.86
CA PRO A 128 14.23 26.09 -13.17
C PRO A 128 15.24 27.00 -12.48
N LEU A 129 15.42 26.84 -11.17
CA LEU A 129 16.49 27.50 -10.43
C LEU A 129 17.68 26.53 -10.29
N VAL A 130 18.74 26.86 -11.02
CA VAL A 130 20.12 26.42 -10.77
C VAL A 130 20.76 27.48 -9.88
N ALA A 131 21.15 27.11 -8.65
CA ALA A 131 22.36 27.57 -7.96
C ALA A 131 22.34 27.11 -6.48
N PRO A 132 23.39 26.45 -5.97
CA PRO A 132 23.54 26.13 -4.56
C PRO A 132 24.21 27.30 -3.82
N VAL A 133 23.61 27.78 -2.73
CA VAL A 133 24.29 28.69 -1.79
C VAL A 133 24.55 27.95 -0.49
N LYS A 134 25.83 27.65 -0.26
CA LYS A 134 26.39 27.41 1.08
C LYS A 134 26.46 28.75 1.80
N LYS A 135 25.95 28.85 3.02
CA LYS A 135 26.46 29.75 4.06
C LYS A 135 26.34 29.06 5.42
N GLU A 136 27.48 28.66 5.94
CA GLU A 136 27.74 28.48 7.37
C GLU A 136 27.75 29.86 8.01
N VAL A 137 27.08 30.05 9.16
CA VAL A 137 27.44 31.05 10.18
C VAL A 137 27.04 30.52 11.56
N GLU A 138 28.06 30.00 12.25
CA GLU A 138 28.46 30.15 13.65
C GLU A 138 27.46 30.51 14.76
N VAL A 139 27.57 29.71 15.83
CA VAL A 139 27.05 29.90 17.18
C VAL A 139 27.93 30.90 17.95
N LYS A 140 27.31 31.87 18.64
CA LYS A 140 27.94 32.61 19.74
C LYS A 140 27.02 32.62 20.96
N ALA A 141 27.50 31.98 22.03
CA ALA A 141 26.94 32.03 23.38
C ALA A 141 27.71 33.09 24.18
N GLU A 142 27.01 33.90 24.97
CA GLU A 142 27.61 34.73 26.02
C GLU A 142 26.57 35.02 27.12
N ALA A 143 26.89 34.64 28.36
CA ALA A 143 26.18 35.01 29.58
C ALA A 143 27.17 35.74 30.51
N PRO A 144 26.81 36.88 31.15
CA PRO A 144 27.71 37.58 32.06
C PRO A 144 27.53 37.16 33.53
N LYS A 145 28.65 36.93 34.22
CA LYS A 145 28.78 36.74 35.68
C LYS A 145 28.94 38.09 36.38
N LYS A 146 28.28 38.30 37.53
CA LYS A 146 28.60 39.39 38.49
C LYS A 146 28.96 38.81 39.87
N ASN A 147 30.24 39.02 40.20
CA ASN A 147 30.97 39.23 41.46
C ASN A 147 30.42 38.81 42.84
N ILE A 148 31.35 38.26 43.63
CA ILE A 148 31.23 37.33 44.77
C ILE A 148 31.52 37.98 46.16
N LYS A 149 31.51 39.30 46.33
CA LYS A 149 32.10 39.92 47.56
C LYS A 149 31.20 40.78 48.46
N GLU A 150 29.92 40.93 48.16
CA GLU A 150 29.00 41.71 49.03
C GLU A 150 28.07 40.85 49.89
N THR A 151 28.06 39.53 49.70
CA THR A 151 27.10 38.61 50.35
C THR A 151 27.52 38.07 51.73
N THR A 152 28.63 38.53 52.30
CA THR A 152 29.22 37.88 53.51
C THR A 152 29.02 38.64 54.83
N LYS A 153 28.23 39.72 54.86
CA LYS A 153 27.91 40.44 56.13
C LYS A 153 26.43 40.61 56.47
N GLU A 154 25.51 40.14 55.63
CA GLU A 154 24.08 40.02 55.97
C GLU A 154 23.70 38.59 56.37
N ILE A 155 24.68 37.84 56.86
CA ILE A 155 24.48 36.50 57.42
C ILE A 155 24.40 36.69 58.93
N ILE A 156 23.23 36.36 59.50
CA ILE A 156 22.83 36.38 60.92
C ILE A 156 21.96 37.60 61.31
N LYS A 157 20.72 37.62 60.80
CA LYS A 157 19.47 37.73 61.58
C LYS A 157 18.27 37.71 60.62
N ASP A 158 17.78 36.50 60.39
CA ASP A 158 16.37 36.15 60.21
C ASP A 158 16.32 34.63 60.02
N GLU A 159 16.30 33.93 61.16
CA GLU A 159 16.01 32.50 61.25
C GLU A 159 14.54 32.29 60.89
N VAL A 160 14.27 31.75 59.70
CA VAL A 160 12.99 31.10 59.36
C VAL A 160 13.30 29.78 58.63
N ASP A 161 13.40 28.73 59.44
CA ASP A 161 13.16 27.30 59.21
C ASP A 161 13.56 26.65 57.87
N SER A 162 14.74 26.01 57.86
CA SER A 162 15.16 25.01 56.87
C SER A 162 14.19 23.82 56.74
N HIS A 163 13.37 23.58 57.77
CA HIS A 163 12.32 22.57 57.79
C HIS A 163 11.16 22.92 56.85
N ASP A 164 10.87 24.22 56.66
CA ASP A 164 9.73 24.69 55.85
C ASP A 164 10.03 24.59 54.34
N PHE A 165 11.30 24.76 53.96
CA PHE A 165 11.75 24.57 52.57
C PHE A 165 11.71 23.09 52.15
N LEU A 166 12.14 22.17 53.01
CA LEU A 166 12.09 20.73 52.74
C LEU A 166 10.65 20.23 52.68
N LYS A 167 9.79 20.70 53.60
CA LYS A 167 8.35 20.41 53.59
C LYS A 167 7.66 20.92 52.33
N ALA A 168 8.02 22.11 51.86
CA ALA A 168 7.53 22.66 50.59
C ALA A 168 8.03 21.88 49.37
N MET A 169 9.25 21.31 49.41
CA MET A 169 9.79 20.47 48.33
C MET A 169 9.14 19.09 48.30
N GLU A 170 8.95 18.46 49.46
CA GLU A 170 8.23 17.19 49.62
C GLU A 170 6.77 17.31 49.17
N ALA A 171 6.10 18.41 49.51
CA ALA A 171 4.75 18.69 49.02
C ALA A 171 4.67 18.86 47.50
N LYS A 172 5.67 19.51 46.88
CA LYS A 172 5.77 19.63 45.41
C LYS A 172 6.05 18.28 44.74
N TYR A 173 6.91 17.47 45.33
CA TYR A 173 7.21 16.13 44.82
C TYR A 173 6.01 15.19 44.94
N ALA A 174 5.29 15.22 46.07
CA ALA A 174 4.05 14.48 46.25
C ALA A 174 2.96 14.91 45.26
N ALA A 175 2.78 16.22 45.03
CA ALA A 175 1.85 16.73 44.04
C ALA A 175 2.19 16.29 42.60
N ASN A 176 3.48 16.30 42.24
CA ASN A 176 3.94 15.81 40.94
C ASN A 176 3.71 14.30 40.79
N LEU A 177 3.92 13.51 41.85
CA LEU A 177 3.66 12.07 41.85
C LEU A 177 2.16 11.76 41.70
N GLU A 178 1.28 12.58 42.30
CA GLU A 178 -0.16 12.48 42.12
C GLU A 178 -0.62 12.89 40.71
N GLU A 179 -0.01 13.91 40.12
CA GLU A 179 -0.24 14.32 38.73
C GLU A 179 0.20 13.22 37.75
N GLU A 180 1.37 12.61 37.98
CA GLU A 180 1.87 11.48 37.20
C GLU A 180 0.97 10.25 37.33
N ALA A 181 0.52 9.92 38.54
CA ALA A 181 -0.42 8.82 38.77
C ALA A 181 -1.78 9.04 38.07
N LYS A 182 -2.29 10.28 38.08
CA LYS A 182 -3.51 10.66 37.34
C LYS A 182 -3.31 10.57 35.82
N HIS A 183 -2.15 10.98 35.32
CA HIS A 183 -1.81 10.86 33.90
C HIS A 183 -1.71 9.39 33.46
N GLU A 184 -1.01 8.55 34.24
CA GLU A 184 -0.93 7.11 33.97
C GLU A 184 -2.28 6.40 34.04
N ALA A 185 -3.14 6.76 35.00
CA ALA A 185 -4.50 6.22 35.09
C ALA A 185 -5.35 6.63 33.88
N ALA A 186 -5.22 7.89 33.42
CA ALA A 186 -5.90 8.38 32.23
C ALA A 186 -5.39 7.69 30.94
N GLU A 187 -4.09 7.39 30.84
CA GLU A 187 -3.53 6.65 29.70
C GLU A 187 -3.98 5.18 29.70
N LYS A 188 -3.99 4.51 30.87
CA LYS A 188 -4.51 3.15 31.01
C LYS A 188 -5.98 3.07 30.65
N ALA A 189 -6.80 4.03 31.09
CA ALA A 189 -8.22 4.11 30.73
C ALA A 189 -8.44 4.35 29.23
N LYS A 190 -7.62 5.21 28.58
CA LYS A 190 -7.65 5.41 27.12
C LYS A 190 -7.27 4.14 26.37
N HIS A 191 -6.25 3.41 26.84
CA HIS A 191 -5.81 2.17 26.22
C HIS A 191 -6.86 1.05 26.35
N GLU A 192 -7.49 0.92 27.53
CA GLU A 192 -8.57 -0.04 27.75
C GLU A 192 -9.80 0.28 26.89
N ALA A 193 -10.19 1.56 26.79
CA ALA A 193 -11.27 2.00 25.91
C ALA A 193 -10.96 1.75 24.43
N ALA A 194 -9.70 1.93 23.99
CA ALA A 194 -9.28 1.61 22.64
C ALA A 194 -9.33 0.10 22.34
N LEU A 195 -8.96 -0.75 23.30
CA LEU A 195 -9.08 -2.20 23.18
C LEU A 195 -10.54 -2.66 23.13
N ALA A 196 -11.44 -2.02 23.87
CA ALA A 196 -12.88 -2.29 23.80
C ALA A 196 -13.48 -1.88 22.44
N ALA A 197 -13.16 -0.69 21.94
CA ALA A 197 -13.62 -0.21 20.63
C ALA A 197 -13.11 -1.09 19.47
N ALA A 198 -11.86 -1.57 19.55
CA ALA A 198 -11.29 -2.49 18.56
C ALA A 198 -12.00 -3.86 18.55
N LYS A 199 -12.47 -4.34 19.71
CA LYS A 199 -13.27 -5.59 19.80
C LYS A 199 -14.65 -5.40 19.15
N ASP A 200 -15.33 -4.30 19.44
CA ASP A 200 -16.66 -4.00 18.85
C ASP A 200 -16.59 -3.81 17.33
N GLU A 201 -15.52 -3.19 16.82
CA GLU A 201 -15.29 -3.07 15.38
C GLU A 201 -14.97 -4.42 14.73
N ALA A 202 -14.17 -5.27 15.39
CA ALA A 202 -13.88 -6.62 14.92
C ALA A 202 -15.16 -7.48 14.85
N GLU A 203 -16.06 -7.37 15.82
CA GLU A 203 -17.35 -8.06 15.81
C GLU A 203 -18.25 -7.59 14.66
N LYS A 204 -18.35 -6.27 14.42
CA LYS A 204 -19.11 -5.72 13.28
C LYS A 204 -18.56 -6.20 11.94
N VAL A 205 -17.23 -6.25 11.79
CA VAL A 205 -16.57 -6.76 10.58
C VAL A 205 -16.85 -8.26 10.41
N ALA A 206 -16.81 -9.05 11.49
CA ALA A 206 -17.13 -10.47 11.46
C ALA A 206 -18.59 -10.73 11.07
N ILE A 207 -19.55 -9.97 11.62
CA ILE A 207 -20.98 -10.06 11.28
C ILE A 207 -21.20 -9.72 9.80
N LYS A 208 -20.58 -8.65 9.30
CA LYS A 208 -20.68 -8.26 7.89
C LYS A 208 -20.07 -9.32 6.96
N ALA A 209 -18.91 -9.86 7.30
CA ALA A 209 -18.27 -10.95 6.56
C ALA A 209 -19.14 -12.22 6.55
N ALA A 210 -19.78 -12.56 7.67
CA ALA A 210 -20.70 -13.68 7.74
C ALA A 210 -21.97 -13.47 6.90
N GLN A 211 -22.51 -12.25 6.86
CA GLN A 211 -23.63 -11.88 6.00
C GLN A 211 -23.26 -11.95 4.51
N GLU A 212 -22.07 -11.46 4.14
CA GLU A 212 -21.55 -11.54 2.77
C GLU A 212 -21.30 -12.98 2.35
N ALA A 213 -20.78 -13.83 3.25
CA ALA A 213 -20.61 -15.27 3.01
C ALA A 213 -21.96 -15.98 2.81
N LYS A 214 -22.96 -15.72 3.66
CA LYS A 214 -24.33 -16.26 3.48
C LYS A 214 -24.96 -15.79 2.17
N LYS A 215 -24.74 -14.53 1.78
CA LYS A 215 -25.21 -13.98 0.50
C LYS A 215 -24.52 -14.63 -0.68
N ALA A 216 -23.21 -14.90 -0.59
CA ALA A 216 -22.44 -15.59 -1.62
C ALA A 216 -22.87 -17.06 -1.75
N GLU A 217 -23.10 -17.76 -0.64
CA GLU A 217 -23.61 -19.13 -0.64
C GLU A 217 -25.02 -19.21 -1.25
N LYS A 218 -25.91 -18.28 -0.89
CA LYS A 218 -27.23 -18.16 -1.52
C LYS A 218 -27.13 -17.87 -3.01
N ALA A 219 -26.20 -17.00 -3.44
CA ALA A 219 -25.97 -16.70 -4.86
C ALA A 219 -25.39 -17.91 -5.61
N ALA A 220 -24.51 -18.69 -5.00
CA ALA A 220 -23.94 -19.90 -5.59
C ALA A 220 -25.01 -21.01 -5.73
N LYS A 221 -25.85 -21.20 -4.70
CA LYS A 221 -27.01 -22.11 -4.77
C LYS A 221 -27.99 -21.68 -5.85
N LEU A 222 -28.28 -20.38 -5.95
CA LEU A 222 -29.10 -19.84 -7.03
C LEU A 222 -28.47 -20.15 -8.39
N ALA A 223 -27.19 -19.85 -8.59
CA ALA A 223 -26.46 -20.07 -9.84
C ALA A 223 -26.41 -21.55 -10.29
N ALA A 224 -26.43 -22.50 -9.35
CA ALA A 224 -26.45 -23.94 -9.62
C ALA A 224 -27.85 -24.48 -9.98
N MET A 225 -28.93 -23.83 -9.52
CA MET A 225 -30.30 -24.24 -9.82
C MET A 225 -30.68 -23.94 -11.27
N SER A 226 -31.51 -24.81 -11.86
CA SER A 226 -32.06 -24.63 -13.21
C SER A 226 -33.01 -23.42 -13.27
N THR A 227 -33.26 -22.90 -14.47
CA THR A 227 -34.17 -21.76 -14.64
C THR A 227 -35.60 -22.06 -14.17
N GLU A 228 -36.01 -23.32 -14.24
CA GLU A 228 -37.32 -23.79 -13.79
C GLU A 228 -37.40 -23.86 -12.26
N GLU A 229 -36.34 -24.32 -11.59
CA GLU A 229 -36.25 -24.34 -10.13
C GLU A 229 -36.25 -22.92 -9.55
N ARG A 230 -35.54 -21.99 -10.18
CA ARG A 230 -35.58 -20.57 -9.79
C ARG A 230 -36.95 -19.95 -10.02
N ALA A 231 -37.63 -20.33 -11.10
CA ALA A 231 -38.94 -19.80 -11.44
C ALA A 231 -40.02 -20.17 -10.41
N LYS A 232 -39.92 -21.38 -9.82
CA LYS A 232 -40.75 -21.85 -8.70
C LYS A 232 -40.48 -21.08 -7.41
N LEU A 233 -39.21 -20.86 -7.07
CA LEU A 233 -38.80 -20.16 -5.84
C LEU A 233 -39.19 -18.67 -5.86
N ASP A 234 -39.00 -18.00 -6.98
CA ASP A 234 -39.37 -16.59 -7.12
C ASP A 234 -40.87 -16.40 -7.40
N GLY A 235 -41.64 -17.48 -7.61
CA GLY A 235 -43.07 -17.44 -7.94
C GLY A 235 -43.34 -16.76 -9.28
N SER A 236 -42.45 -16.95 -10.26
CA SER A 236 -42.56 -16.38 -11.60
C SER A 236 -43.39 -17.25 -12.55
N ASP A 237 -43.69 -18.49 -12.17
CA ASP A 237 -44.51 -19.42 -12.94
C ASP A 237 -45.97 -18.98 -13.07
N SER A 238 -46.48 -18.20 -12.10
CA SER A 238 -47.83 -17.65 -12.11
C SER A 238 -48.06 -16.51 -13.11
N ILE A 239 -47.00 -16.05 -13.77
CA ILE A 239 -47.10 -15.00 -14.81
C ILE A 239 -47.70 -15.61 -16.07
N THR A 240 -48.81 -15.02 -16.52
CA THR A 240 -49.62 -15.49 -17.64
C THR A 240 -48.89 -15.40 -18.98
N GLU A 241 -48.05 -14.37 -19.18
CA GLU A 241 -47.31 -14.23 -20.42
C GLU A 241 -46.27 -15.35 -20.61
N ALA A 242 -46.15 -15.79 -21.87
CA ALA A 242 -45.12 -16.73 -22.25
C ALA A 242 -43.72 -16.10 -22.10
N ARG A 243 -42.75 -16.89 -21.62
CA ARG A 243 -41.37 -16.44 -21.43
C ARG A 243 -40.73 -15.93 -22.73
N SER A 244 -41.03 -16.60 -23.84
CA SER A 244 -40.55 -16.23 -25.18
C SER A 244 -41.01 -14.82 -25.58
N GLU A 245 -42.25 -14.44 -25.26
CA GLU A 245 -42.79 -13.11 -25.54
C GLU A 245 -42.11 -12.04 -24.67
N LEU A 246 -41.93 -12.31 -23.38
CA LEU A 246 -41.17 -11.42 -22.48
C LEU A 246 -39.72 -11.23 -22.96
N GLN A 247 -39.11 -12.29 -23.47
CA GLN A 247 -37.75 -12.25 -24.01
C GLN A 247 -37.66 -11.45 -25.33
N LYS A 248 -38.64 -11.59 -26.23
CA LYS A 248 -38.73 -10.79 -27.46
C LYS A 248 -38.85 -9.30 -27.13
N HIS A 249 -39.74 -8.96 -26.19
CA HIS A 249 -39.94 -7.59 -25.75
C HIS A 249 -38.69 -7.01 -25.07
N ALA A 250 -38.01 -7.78 -24.22
CA ALA A 250 -36.75 -7.37 -23.59
C ALA A 250 -35.64 -7.10 -24.63
N ASN A 251 -35.52 -7.94 -25.67
CA ASN A 251 -34.57 -7.71 -26.76
C ASN A 251 -34.88 -6.43 -27.55
N LYS A 252 -36.17 -6.16 -27.82
CA LYS A 252 -36.62 -4.95 -28.52
C LYS A 252 -36.32 -3.69 -27.70
N ILE A 253 -36.53 -3.71 -26.39
CA ILE A 253 -36.16 -2.57 -25.53
C ILE A 253 -34.63 -2.42 -25.46
N ARG A 254 -33.88 -3.53 -25.35
CA ARG A 254 -32.41 -3.50 -25.32
C ARG A 254 -31.81 -2.85 -26.56
N SER A 255 -32.39 -3.04 -27.75
CA SER A 255 -31.91 -2.37 -28.98
C SER A 255 -32.07 -0.85 -28.97
N LEU A 256 -33.02 -0.33 -28.18
CA LEU A 256 -33.26 1.12 -28.05
C LEU A 256 -32.39 1.76 -26.96
N ALA A 257 -31.78 0.96 -26.08
CA ALA A 257 -31.00 1.45 -24.95
C ALA A 257 -29.59 1.95 -25.36
N PRO A 258 -29.05 2.99 -24.71
CA PRO A 258 -27.69 3.46 -24.95
C PRO A 258 -26.67 2.35 -24.59
N LYS A 259 -25.74 2.08 -25.51
CA LYS A 259 -24.75 0.99 -25.40
C LYS A 259 -23.68 1.23 -24.31
N GLU A 260 -23.68 2.39 -23.66
CA GLU A 260 -22.68 2.78 -22.66
C GLU A 260 -22.78 1.97 -21.36
N ASN A 261 -23.99 1.51 -21.02
CA ASN A 261 -24.23 0.71 -19.82
C ASN A 261 -23.93 -0.78 -20.06
N LYS A 262 -22.66 -1.19 -19.87
CA LYS A 262 -22.18 -2.57 -20.03
C LYS A 262 -23.05 -3.64 -19.36
N LYS A 263 -23.54 -3.36 -18.14
CA LYS A 263 -24.39 -4.28 -17.36
C LYS A 263 -25.70 -4.64 -18.07
N VAL A 264 -26.30 -3.68 -18.78
CA VAL A 264 -27.56 -3.88 -19.51
C VAL A 264 -27.28 -4.53 -20.86
N ALA A 265 -26.21 -4.12 -21.53
CA ALA A 265 -25.84 -4.63 -22.85
C ALA A 265 -25.43 -6.12 -22.82
N GLU A 266 -24.65 -6.52 -21.82
CA GLU A 266 -24.04 -7.86 -21.72
C GLU A 266 -24.93 -8.89 -20.98
N ALA A 267 -26.13 -8.49 -20.54
CA ALA A 267 -27.03 -9.37 -19.80
C ALA A 267 -27.51 -10.57 -20.65
N ASN A 268 -27.37 -11.79 -20.11
CA ASN A 268 -27.85 -13.01 -20.76
C ASN A 268 -29.34 -13.24 -20.50
N LEU A 269 -30.17 -12.72 -21.40
CA LEU A 269 -31.64 -12.83 -21.34
C LEU A 269 -32.18 -14.27 -21.41
N ARG A 270 -31.38 -15.24 -21.87
CA ARG A 270 -31.80 -16.64 -22.04
C ARG A 270 -31.85 -17.41 -20.73
N ASP A 271 -31.13 -16.96 -19.71
CA ASP A 271 -31.01 -17.67 -18.44
C ASP A 271 -31.82 -17.00 -17.32
N MET A 272 -32.56 -15.93 -17.65
CA MET A 272 -33.37 -15.18 -16.68
C MET A 272 -34.77 -15.76 -16.50
N THR A 273 -35.30 -15.68 -15.28
CA THR A 273 -36.69 -16.01 -14.96
C THR A 273 -37.66 -14.96 -15.52
N LYS A 274 -38.97 -15.26 -15.58
CA LYS A 274 -39.97 -14.31 -16.08
C LYS A 274 -39.97 -12.99 -15.27
N LYS A 275 -39.79 -13.07 -13.93
CA LYS A 275 -39.71 -11.89 -13.05
C LYS A 275 -38.43 -11.07 -13.29
N GLU A 276 -37.30 -11.74 -13.49
CA GLU A 276 -36.03 -11.08 -13.82
C GLU A 276 -36.09 -10.37 -15.18
N LEU A 277 -36.74 -10.97 -16.18
CA LEU A 277 -37.00 -10.33 -17.48
C LEU A 277 -37.85 -9.06 -17.33
N ILE A 278 -38.92 -9.11 -16.52
CA ILE A 278 -39.77 -7.93 -16.25
C ILE A 278 -38.98 -6.84 -15.53
N LYS A 279 -38.16 -7.20 -14.53
CA LYS A 279 -37.30 -6.25 -13.82
C LYS A 279 -36.28 -5.60 -14.76
N TYR A 280 -35.62 -6.40 -15.60
CA TYR A 280 -34.68 -5.91 -16.61
C TYR A 280 -35.34 -4.91 -17.57
N MET A 281 -36.56 -5.19 -18.04
CA MET A 281 -37.32 -4.27 -18.88
C MET A 281 -37.67 -2.95 -18.17
N LYS A 282 -37.96 -2.99 -16.86
CA LYS A 282 -38.19 -1.78 -16.04
C LYS A 282 -36.91 -0.96 -15.89
N ASP A 283 -35.80 -1.61 -15.56
CA ASP A 283 -34.50 -0.94 -15.37
C ASP A 283 -34.06 -0.21 -16.65
N ILE A 284 -34.26 -0.81 -17.83
CA ILE A 284 -33.97 -0.12 -19.10
C ILE A 284 -34.91 1.05 -19.34
N ARG A 285 -36.20 0.89 -19.06
CA ARG A 285 -37.18 1.98 -19.20
C ARG A 285 -36.80 3.17 -18.34
N ASP A 286 -36.36 2.92 -17.10
CA ASP A 286 -35.95 3.99 -16.17
C ASP A 286 -34.63 4.66 -16.61
N LEU A 287 -33.74 3.91 -17.26
CA LEU A 287 -32.54 4.48 -17.90
C LEU A 287 -32.86 5.34 -19.12
N LEU A 288 -33.87 4.96 -19.92
CA LEU A 288 -34.31 5.75 -21.08
C LEU A 288 -35.07 7.02 -20.69
N LYS A 289 -35.60 7.08 -19.47
CA LYS A 289 -36.28 8.26 -18.92
C LYS A 289 -35.32 9.29 -18.30
N LYS A 290 -34.10 8.88 -17.97
CA LYS A 290 -33.04 9.74 -17.42
C LYS A 290 -32.21 10.34 -18.52
#